data_AF-A0A2G1WJ32-F1
#
_entry.id   AF-A0A2G1WJ32-F1
#
_cell.length_a   1.000
_cell.length_b   1.000
_cell.length_c   1.000
_cell.angle_alpha   90.00
_cell.angle_beta   90.00
_cell.angle_gamma   90.00
#
_symmetry.space_group_name_H-M   'P 1'
#
loop_
_entity.id
_entity.type
_entity.pdbx_description
1 polymer ?
#
loop_
_entity_poly.entity_id
_entity_poly.type
_entity_poly.pdbx_seq_one_letter_code
_entity_poly.pdbx_strand_id
1 'polypeptide(L)'
;MTDPTSSLDALDRRTYLQATGAAALGAAGLAGCVGRATGTLATAVTDQPADIGDFESLVVTVEGIWLGPEGAESGADGNATDEGNATDGEAPTDGADGNETDDGDDGDEAGDGDPSGREYHEFDEPQDADLVQLQNGETQLIDERELSVGTYRFLQLDISGVEGTLEGGDEAQVDRPGNAPLTFNAEFDVRENTRTVFTADFAPVRRGNGRYLLRPVPSGIEVDYVETNGGESDDNNESADETG
;
A
#
# COMPACT_ATOMS: atom_id res chain seq x y z
N MET A 1 8.01 68.35 -17.97
CA MET A 1 6.86 67.99 -18.83
C MET A 1 7.30 66.83 -19.69
N THR A 2 6.81 65.60 -19.58
CA THR A 2 5.67 65.02 -18.85
C THR A 2 5.79 63.50 -19.04
N ASP A 3 5.76 62.73 -17.96
CA ASP A 3 5.08 61.42 -17.93
C ASP A 3 3.56 61.66 -17.78
N PRO A 4 2.61 60.71 -17.97
CA PRO A 4 2.74 59.24 -17.92
C PRO A 4 1.90 58.45 -18.97
N THR A 5 2.05 57.12 -19.06
CA THR A 5 0.96 56.14 -18.86
C THR A 5 1.43 54.69 -19.06
N SER A 6 0.97 53.86 -18.14
CA SER A 6 1.35 52.49 -17.84
C SER A 6 0.69 51.43 -18.73
N SER A 7 1.34 50.28 -18.85
CA SER A 7 0.72 48.94 -18.96
C SER A 7 1.72 47.97 -18.33
N LEU A 8 1.53 47.49 -17.08
CA LEU A 8 0.71 46.32 -16.71
C LEU A 8 1.02 45.15 -17.65
N ASP A 9 1.70 44.06 -17.25
CA ASP A 9 1.50 43.26 -16.05
C ASP A 9 2.77 42.43 -15.77
N ALA A 10 3.30 42.56 -14.55
CA ALA A 10 4.42 41.77 -14.04
C ALA A 10 3.84 40.64 -13.19
N LEU A 11 3.66 39.45 -13.77
CA LEU A 11 3.37 38.24 -13.00
C LEU A 11 4.68 37.57 -12.64
N ASP A 12 5.15 37.98 -11.47
CA ASP A 12 6.26 37.42 -10.73
C ASP A 12 6.01 35.93 -10.49
N ARG A 13 6.84 35.09 -11.12
CA ARG A 13 6.92 33.63 -10.97
C ARG A 13 7.19 33.14 -9.53
N ARG A 14 7.15 34.01 -8.52
CA ARG A 14 7.28 33.66 -7.09
C ARG A 14 5.94 33.49 -6.37
N THR A 15 4.81 33.69 -7.04
CA THR A 15 3.48 33.43 -6.46
C THR A 15 2.94 32.07 -6.87
N TYR A 16 3.64 30.99 -6.49
CA TYR A 16 3.04 29.64 -6.54
C TYR A 16 3.41 28.75 -5.34
N LEU A 17 4.15 29.27 -4.37
CA LEU A 17 4.53 28.54 -3.14
C LEU A 17 4.02 29.22 -1.87
N GLN A 18 2.83 29.84 -1.94
CA GLN A 18 2.20 30.49 -0.79
C GLN A 18 0.78 29.97 -0.55
N ALA A 19 0.58 28.66 -0.74
CA ALA A 19 -0.69 27.99 -0.45
C ALA A 19 -0.49 26.63 0.26
N THR A 20 0.53 26.48 1.11
CA THR A 20 0.62 25.39 2.10
C THR A 20 1.69 25.72 3.14
N GLY A 21 1.45 26.73 3.98
CA GLY A 21 2.48 27.19 4.91
C GLY A 21 1.98 28.21 5.91
N ALA A 22 1.00 27.83 6.73
CA ALA A 22 0.67 28.51 7.97
C ALA A 22 -0.27 27.65 8.83
N ALA A 23 0.24 26.58 9.43
CA ALA A 23 -0.35 26.10 10.69
C ALA A 23 0.32 26.90 11.82
N ALA A 24 -0.32 27.99 12.24
CA ALA A 24 0.06 28.69 13.46
C ALA A 24 -0.26 27.78 14.65
N LEU A 25 0.73 27.10 15.22
CA LEU A 25 0.60 26.44 16.52
C LEU A 25 0.67 27.52 17.62
N GLY A 26 -0.46 28.20 17.80
CA GLY A 26 -0.75 28.93 19.02
C GLY A 26 -0.86 27.97 20.18
N ALA A 27 -0.07 28.20 21.23
CA ALA A 27 -0.19 27.51 22.50
C ALA A 27 -1.57 27.77 23.13
N ALA A 28 -2.51 26.88 22.89
CA ALA A 28 -3.78 26.79 23.60
C ALA A 28 -3.93 25.35 24.12
N GLY A 29 -4.04 25.21 25.44
CA GLY A 29 -4.13 23.91 26.11
C GLY A 29 -5.34 23.11 25.63
N LEU A 30 -5.07 21.90 25.15
CA LEU A 30 -6.08 20.88 24.85
C LEU A 30 -5.97 19.79 25.91
N ALA A 31 -7.06 19.57 26.63
CA ALA A 31 -7.25 18.39 27.43
C ALA A 31 -7.19 17.14 26.52
N GLY A 32 -6.35 16.16 26.85
CA GLY A 32 -6.53 14.76 26.44
C GLY A 32 -6.28 14.37 24.98
N CYS A 33 -5.60 15.17 24.15
CA CYS A 33 -5.10 14.68 22.87
C CYS A 33 -3.75 13.96 23.08
N VAL A 34 -3.78 12.67 23.38
CA VAL A 34 -2.60 11.82 23.08
C VAL A 34 -2.54 11.77 21.57
N GLY A 35 -1.83 12.73 20.96
CA GLY A 35 -1.50 12.66 19.54
C GLY A 35 -0.73 11.36 19.35
N ARG A 36 -1.38 10.36 18.76
CA ARG A 36 -0.67 9.17 18.30
C ARG A 36 0.26 9.67 17.22
N ALA A 37 1.55 9.55 17.48
CA ALA A 37 2.60 9.73 16.51
C ALA A 37 2.21 9.07 15.17
N THR A 38 2.37 9.79 14.06
CA THR A 38 2.11 9.26 12.70
C THR A 38 3.40 9.15 11.90
N GLY A 39 3.42 8.19 10.97
CA GLY A 39 4.45 8.03 9.97
C GLY A 39 3.83 7.84 8.58
N THR A 40 4.64 7.90 7.54
CA THR A 40 4.17 7.74 6.16
C THR A 40 4.43 6.32 5.68
N LEU A 41 3.39 5.67 5.15
CA LEU A 41 3.51 4.44 4.36
C LEU A 41 3.31 4.78 2.89
N ALA A 42 4.27 4.40 2.06
CA ALA A 42 4.20 4.42 0.61
C ALA A 42 4.13 2.97 0.12
N THR A 43 3.05 2.61 -0.56
CA THR A 43 2.86 1.27 -1.11
C THR A 43 3.18 1.30 -2.59
N ALA A 44 4.15 0.49 -3.00
CA ALA A 44 4.56 0.33 -4.40
C ALA A 44 4.33 -1.12 -4.86
N VAL A 45 4.23 -1.30 -6.16
CA VAL A 45 4.10 -2.62 -6.80
C VAL A 45 5.19 -2.84 -7.83
N THR A 46 5.56 -4.10 -8.04
CA THR A 46 6.51 -4.56 -9.06
C THR A 46 6.12 -5.96 -9.57
N ASP A 47 6.84 -6.46 -10.57
CA ASP A 47 6.64 -7.77 -11.16
C ASP A 47 7.93 -8.61 -11.15
N GLN A 48 7.78 -9.88 -10.75
CA GLN A 48 8.82 -10.88 -10.85
C GLN A 48 8.74 -11.57 -12.20
N PRO A 49 9.89 -11.79 -12.87
CA PRO A 49 9.92 -12.60 -14.08
C PRO A 49 9.39 -14.02 -13.81
N ALA A 50 8.17 -14.28 -14.28
CA ALA A 50 7.53 -15.58 -14.33
C ALA A 50 7.00 -15.82 -15.75
N ASP A 51 5.68 -16.04 -15.90
CA ASP A 51 5.04 -16.14 -17.22
C ASP A 51 4.59 -14.76 -17.75
N ILE A 52 5.10 -13.65 -17.17
CA ILE A 52 4.77 -12.28 -17.58
C ILE A 52 5.14 -12.00 -19.05
N GLY A 53 6.16 -12.70 -19.56
CA GLY A 53 6.60 -12.59 -20.96
C GLY A 53 5.59 -13.07 -21.99
N ASP A 54 4.51 -13.75 -21.58
CA ASP A 54 3.41 -14.13 -22.47
C ASP A 54 2.45 -12.95 -22.76
N PHE A 55 2.56 -11.86 -21.99
CA PHE A 55 1.65 -10.70 -22.03
C PHE A 55 2.23 -9.51 -22.79
N GLU A 56 1.38 -8.88 -23.62
CA GLU A 56 1.61 -7.53 -24.14
C GLU A 56 1.28 -6.47 -23.08
N SER A 57 0.22 -6.71 -22.29
CA SER A 57 -0.18 -5.88 -21.15
C SER A 57 -0.80 -6.74 -20.05
N LEU A 58 -0.52 -6.45 -18.80
CA LEU A 58 -1.18 -7.09 -17.66
C LEU A 58 -1.51 -6.02 -16.61
N VAL A 59 -2.70 -5.44 -16.74
CA VAL A 59 -3.17 -4.35 -15.89
C VAL A 59 -3.88 -4.92 -14.67
N VAL A 60 -3.46 -4.45 -13.49
CA VAL A 60 -4.07 -4.77 -12.20
C VAL A 60 -4.66 -3.49 -11.62
N THR A 61 -5.94 -3.55 -11.23
CA THR A 61 -6.64 -2.43 -10.59
C THR A 61 -6.75 -2.67 -9.08
N VAL A 62 -6.21 -1.74 -8.29
CA VAL A 62 -6.19 -1.78 -6.83
C VAL A 62 -7.14 -0.73 -6.26
N GLU A 63 -8.07 -1.13 -5.39
CA GLU A 63 -9.06 -0.22 -4.78
C GLU A 63 -8.68 0.24 -3.38
N GLY A 64 -7.80 -0.50 -2.70
CA GLY A 64 -7.44 -0.21 -1.32
C GLY A 64 -6.44 -1.21 -0.77
N ILE A 65 -6.09 -0.99 0.49
CA ILE A 65 -5.22 -1.90 1.24
C ILE A 65 -5.84 -2.28 2.57
N TRP A 66 -5.55 -3.51 2.99
CA TRP A 66 -5.78 -3.97 4.34
C TRP A 66 -4.45 -4.04 5.09
N LEU A 67 -4.42 -3.48 6.30
CA LEU A 67 -3.24 -3.47 7.15
C LEU A 67 -3.49 -4.25 8.43
N GLY A 68 -2.56 -5.16 8.73
CA GLY A 68 -2.61 -5.95 9.95
C GLY A 68 -1.69 -5.39 11.03
N PRO A 69 -2.17 -4.64 12.02
CA PRO A 69 -1.35 -4.25 13.17
C PRO A 69 -0.89 -5.48 13.97
N GLU A 70 0.01 -5.28 14.93
CA GLU A 70 0.31 -6.30 15.94
C GLU A 70 -1.00 -6.83 16.58
N GLY A 71 -1.15 -8.15 16.63
CA GLY A 71 -2.40 -8.79 17.08
C GLY A 71 -3.37 -9.19 15.97
N ALA A 72 -3.32 -8.55 14.79
CA ALA A 72 -4.18 -8.89 13.64
C ALA A 72 -3.79 -10.19 12.92
N GLU A 73 -4.78 -10.93 12.43
CA GLU A 73 -4.61 -12.10 11.59
C GLU A 73 -4.96 -11.78 10.14
N SER A 74 -4.22 -12.32 9.18
CA SER A 74 -4.46 -12.01 7.76
C SER A 74 -5.72 -12.71 7.21
N GLY A 75 -6.18 -13.78 7.86
CA GLY A 75 -7.25 -14.63 7.35
C GLY A 75 -6.89 -15.42 6.08
N ALA A 76 -5.71 -15.19 5.52
CA ALA A 76 -5.16 -15.99 4.42
C ALA A 76 -4.41 -17.21 5.00
N ASP A 77 -4.98 -18.40 4.85
CA ASP A 77 -4.23 -19.65 4.98
C ASP A 77 -3.13 -19.63 3.91
N GLY A 78 -1.89 -19.42 4.35
CA GLY A 78 -0.75 -18.98 3.52
C GLY A 78 -0.78 -19.50 2.09
N ASN A 79 -0.75 -18.56 1.13
CA ASN A 79 -0.73 -18.74 -0.33
C ASN A 79 0.04 -20.00 -0.76
N ALA A 80 -0.63 -21.15 -0.72
CA ALA A 80 -0.01 -22.43 -0.92
C ALA A 80 0.47 -22.51 -2.36
N THR A 81 1.75 -22.78 -2.54
CA THR A 81 2.31 -23.30 -3.78
C THR A 81 1.58 -24.61 -4.09
N ASP A 82 0.57 -24.54 -4.95
CA ASP A 82 -0.10 -25.69 -5.58
C ASP A 82 0.88 -26.34 -6.58
N GLU A 83 1.94 -26.94 -6.04
CA GLU A 83 2.76 -27.93 -6.72
C GLU A 83 2.37 -29.31 -6.17
N GLY A 84 1.26 -29.87 -6.65
CA GLY A 84 0.82 -31.17 -6.14
C GLY A 84 -0.39 -31.75 -6.85
N ASN A 85 -0.18 -32.35 -8.01
CA ASN A 85 -1.09 -33.33 -8.60
C ASN A 85 -1.50 -34.41 -7.56
N ALA A 86 -2.76 -34.41 -7.15
CA ALA A 86 -3.36 -35.53 -6.42
C ALA A 86 -4.79 -35.80 -6.92
N THR A 87 -4.88 -36.88 -7.66
CA THR A 87 -6.09 -37.62 -8.05
C THR A 87 -6.98 -37.99 -6.86
N ASP A 88 -8.28 -37.77 -7.04
CA ASP A 88 -9.45 -38.58 -6.66
C ASP A 88 -9.43 -39.40 -5.36
N GLY A 89 -10.42 -39.14 -4.50
CA GLY A 89 -10.68 -39.93 -3.30
C GLY A 89 -11.92 -39.45 -2.55
N GLU A 90 -13.10 -39.87 -3.00
CA GLU A 90 -14.38 -39.62 -2.36
C GLU A 90 -14.55 -40.28 -0.97
N ALA A 91 -15.35 -39.58 -0.15
CA ALA A 91 -16.35 -40.08 0.81
C ALA A 91 -15.98 -40.14 2.32
N PRO A 92 -16.97 -40.23 3.24
CA PRO A 92 -17.55 -39.08 3.97
C PRO A 92 -17.61 -39.32 5.50
N THR A 93 -17.93 -38.32 6.32
CA THR A 93 -18.60 -38.55 7.64
C THR A 93 -19.36 -37.33 8.14
N ASP A 94 -20.69 -37.46 8.21
CA ASP A 94 -21.57 -36.75 9.13
C ASP A 94 -21.16 -36.98 10.59
N GLY A 95 -21.26 -35.94 11.41
CA GLY A 95 -21.08 -36.00 12.86
C GLY A 95 -21.56 -34.72 13.52
N ALA A 96 -22.87 -34.65 13.77
CA ALA A 96 -23.50 -33.65 14.62
C ALA A 96 -23.00 -33.77 16.07
N ASP A 97 -22.87 -32.64 16.78
CA ASP A 97 -23.40 -32.50 18.15
C ASP A 97 -23.29 -31.05 18.62
N GLY A 98 -24.41 -30.54 19.12
CA GLY A 98 -24.55 -29.17 19.64
C GLY A 98 -24.07 -29.03 21.08
N ASN A 99 -23.74 -27.80 21.45
CA ASN A 99 -23.79 -27.34 22.83
C ASN A 99 -24.01 -25.82 22.85
N GLU A 100 -25.21 -25.40 23.24
CA GLU A 100 -25.54 -24.00 23.57
C GLU A 100 -25.34 -23.73 25.08
N THR A 101 -25.19 -22.44 25.40
CA THR A 101 -25.12 -21.77 26.72
C THR A 101 -23.73 -21.78 27.37
N ASP A 102 -23.20 -20.67 27.91
CA ASP A 102 -23.85 -19.60 28.69
C ASP A 102 -22.95 -18.33 28.76
N ASP A 103 -23.61 -17.21 29.05
CA ASP A 103 -23.19 -15.80 28.97
C ASP A 103 -22.04 -15.35 29.89
N GLY A 104 -21.27 -14.35 29.42
CA GLY A 104 -20.25 -13.63 30.19
C GLY A 104 -19.91 -12.28 29.56
N ASP A 105 -20.76 -11.30 29.85
CA ASP A 105 -20.61 -9.84 29.69
C ASP A 105 -19.20 -9.32 30.02
N ASP A 106 -18.55 -8.65 29.06
CA ASP A 106 -17.69 -7.50 29.30
C ASP A 106 -17.64 -6.67 28.01
N GLY A 107 -18.19 -5.45 28.10
CA GLY A 107 -18.33 -4.55 26.98
C GLY A 107 -17.00 -3.99 26.51
N ASP A 108 -16.75 -4.14 25.21
CA ASP A 108 -16.04 -3.15 24.44
C ASP A 108 -16.85 -2.93 23.16
N GLU A 109 -17.16 -1.67 22.90
CA GLU A 109 -17.85 -1.18 21.72
C GLU A 109 -16.91 -1.33 20.53
N ALA A 110 -16.69 -2.57 20.09
CA ALA A 110 -16.00 -2.87 18.85
C ALA A 110 -16.96 -2.50 17.73
N GLY A 111 -16.63 -1.42 17.01
CA GLY A 111 -17.26 -1.13 15.73
C GLY A 111 -17.19 -2.36 14.81
N ASP A 112 -18.00 -2.36 13.76
CA ASP A 112 -18.06 -3.33 12.65
C ASP A 112 -16.69 -3.57 11.96
N GLY A 113 -15.68 -3.97 12.71
CA GLY A 113 -14.36 -4.37 12.28
C GLY A 113 -14.40 -5.86 11.99
N ASP A 114 -13.97 -6.21 10.79
CA ASP A 114 -13.76 -7.59 10.35
C ASP A 114 -13.13 -8.44 11.48
N PRO A 115 -13.57 -9.69 11.68
CA PRO A 115 -13.20 -10.55 12.83
C PRO A 115 -11.70 -10.84 12.98
N SER A 116 -10.86 -10.32 12.09
CA SER A 116 -9.42 -10.55 12.03
C SER A 116 -8.54 -9.42 12.60
N GLY A 117 -9.13 -8.30 13.04
CA GLY A 117 -8.38 -7.18 13.65
C GLY A 117 -7.51 -6.36 12.68
N ARG A 118 -7.66 -6.58 11.36
CA ARG A 118 -7.05 -5.77 10.31
C ARG A 118 -7.90 -4.53 9.99
N GLU A 119 -7.25 -3.45 9.54
CA GLU A 119 -7.90 -2.19 9.17
C GLU A 119 -7.92 -2.04 7.64
N TYR A 120 -9.09 -1.67 7.08
CA TYR A 120 -9.21 -1.36 5.66
C TYR A 120 -8.98 0.13 5.42
N HIS A 121 -8.26 0.42 4.36
CA HIS A 121 -8.03 1.77 3.91
C HIS A 121 -8.20 1.86 2.39
N GLU A 122 -9.37 2.36 1.99
CA GLU A 122 -9.73 2.63 0.60
C GLU A 122 -8.81 3.70 -0.04
N PHE A 123 -8.66 3.64 -1.36
CA PHE A 123 -8.00 4.70 -2.12
C PHE A 123 -9.00 5.78 -2.52
N ASP A 124 -8.55 7.01 -2.69
CA ASP A 124 -9.40 8.09 -3.20
C ASP A 124 -9.95 7.74 -4.60
N GLU A 125 -9.12 7.08 -5.41
CA GLU A 125 -9.45 6.56 -6.72
C GLU A 125 -8.71 5.22 -6.93
N PRO A 126 -9.32 4.22 -7.58
CA PRO A 126 -8.62 2.97 -7.93
C PRO A 126 -7.37 3.26 -8.74
N GLN A 127 -6.31 2.50 -8.50
CA GLN A 127 -5.02 2.66 -9.16
C GLN A 127 -4.73 1.48 -10.07
N ASP A 128 -4.37 1.78 -11.31
CA ASP A 128 -3.99 0.79 -12.30
C ASP A 128 -2.47 0.68 -12.42
N ALA A 129 -1.96 -0.55 -12.42
CA ALA A 129 -0.56 -0.86 -12.66
C ALA A 129 -0.43 -1.93 -13.75
N ASP A 130 0.29 -1.61 -14.83
CA ASP A 130 0.62 -2.58 -15.87
C ASP A 130 1.92 -3.31 -15.51
N LEU A 131 1.81 -4.54 -15.05
CA LEU A 131 2.92 -5.35 -14.57
C LEU A 131 3.99 -5.60 -15.65
N VAL A 132 3.60 -5.60 -16.92
CA VAL A 132 4.55 -5.75 -18.04
C VAL A 132 5.54 -4.57 -18.07
N GLN A 133 5.10 -3.37 -17.67
CA GLN A 133 5.94 -2.16 -17.59
C GLN A 133 6.82 -2.13 -16.33
N LEU A 134 6.55 -2.99 -15.34
CA LEU A 134 7.25 -3.00 -14.05
C LEU A 134 8.33 -4.08 -13.95
N GLN A 135 8.66 -4.72 -15.08
CA GLN A 135 9.72 -5.70 -15.14
C GLN A 135 11.11 -5.07 -14.92
N ASN A 136 12.07 -5.90 -14.50
CA ASN A 136 13.48 -5.53 -14.30
C ASN A 136 13.74 -4.57 -13.12
N GLY A 137 12.91 -4.65 -12.06
CA GLY A 137 13.06 -3.84 -10.85
C GLY A 137 12.46 -2.44 -10.96
N GLU A 138 11.67 -2.19 -12.00
CA GLU A 138 10.85 -0.98 -12.05
C GLU A 138 9.66 -1.13 -11.09
N THR A 139 9.29 -0.04 -10.43
CA THR A 139 8.22 -0.04 -9.42
C THR A 139 7.26 1.10 -9.67
N GLN A 140 5.97 0.89 -9.38
CA GLN A 140 4.95 1.93 -9.43
C GLN A 140 4.37 2.18 -8.04
N LEU A 141 4.35 3.44 -7.61
CA LEU A 141 3.65 3.86 -6.40
C LEU A 141 2.13 3.80 -6.65
N ILE A 142 1.41 3.08 -5.81
CA ILE A 142 -0.06 2.95 -5.88
C ILE A 142 -0.77 3.64 -4.71
N ASP A 143 -0.06 3.93 -3.62
CA ASP A 143 -0.66 4.64 -2.51
C ASP A 143 0.40 5.29 -1.62
N GLU A 144 0.05 6.41 -1.01
CA GLU A 144 0.82 7.04 0.04
C GLU A 144 -0.10 7.65 1.08
N ARG A 145 0.12 7.32 2.36
CA ARG A 145 -0.73 7.81 3.45
C ARG A 145 -0.02 7.91 4.78
N GLU A 146 -0.62 8.72 5.65
CA GLU A 146 -0.24 8.80 7.07
C GLU A 146 -0.94 7.72 7.88
N LEU A 147 -0.17 6.98 8.66
CA LEU A 147 -0.65 5.91 9.54
C LEU A 147 -0.13 6.09 10.96
N SER A 148 -0.78 5.44 11.92
CA SER A 148 -0.29 5.39 13.29
C SER A 148 1.06 4.69 13.34
N VAL A 149 1.98 5.23 14.13
CA VAL A 149 3.27 4.58 14.39
C VAL A 149 3.05 3.26 15.12
N GLY A 150 3.73 2.22 14.65
CA GLY A 150 3.58 0.86 15.16
C GLY A 150 4.14 -0.17 14.19
N THR A 151 4.13 -1.42 14.62
CA THR A 151 4.53 -2.56 13.81
C THR A 151 3.29 -3.18 13.15
N TYR A 152 3.44 -3.47 11.86
CA TYR A 152 2.43 -4.11 11.02
C TYR A 152 2.99 -5.44 10.53
N ARG A 153 2.16 -6.48 10.50
CA ARG A 153 2.60 -7.86 10.26
C ARG A 153 2.38 -8.32 8.82
N PHE A 154 1.48 -7.66 8.13
CA PHE A 154 1.16 -7.93 6.73
C PHE A 154 0.47 -6.72 6.10
N LEU A 155 0.53 -6.68 4.78
CA LEU A 155 -0.24 -5.79 3.92
C LEU A 155 -1.02 -6.66 2.93
N GLN A 156 -2.28 -6.33 2.66
CA GLN A 156 -3.05 -6.97 1.60
C GLN A 156 -3.53 -5.94 0.60
N LEU A 157 -3.41 -6.25 -0.69
CA LEU A 157 -3.92 -5.41 -1.75
C LEU A 157 -5.31 -5.89 -2.15
N ASP A 158 -6.28 -4.99 -2.09
CA ASP A 158 -7.63 -5.27 -2.58
C ASP A 158 -7.69 -5.02 -4.08
N ILE A 159 -7.70 -6.12 -4.83
CA ILE A 159 -7.69 -6.09 -6.28
C ILE A 159 -9.12 -6.21 -6.77
N SER A 160 -9.60 -5.25 -7.57
CA SER A 160 -10.93 -5.32 -8.15
C SER A 160 -10.94 -5.95 -9.53
N GLY A 161 -9.87 -5.74 -10.29
CA GLY A 161 -9.74 -6.17 -11.68
C GLY A 161 -8.33 -6.64 -12.04
N VAL A 162 -8.27 -7.61 -12.96
CA VAL A 162 -7.04 -8.00 -13.65
C VAL A 162 -7.39 -8.20 -15.12
N GLU A 163 -6.75 -7.42 -15.99
CA GLU A 163 -6.97 -7.42 -17.44
C GLU A 163 -5.66 -7.77 -18.15
N GLY A 164 -5.62 -8.93 -18.79
CA GLY A 164 -4.44 -9.43 -19.50
C GLY A 164 -4.65 -9.48 -21.00
N THR A 165 -3.71 -8.95 -21.77
CA THR A 165 -3.61 -9.09 -23.23
C THR A 165 -2.34 -9.84 -23.55
N LEU A 166 -2.41 -10.94 -24.30
CA LEU A 166 -1.25 -11.71 -24.72
C LEU A 166 -0.52 -11.04 -25.89
N GLU A 167 0.74 -11.41 -26.17
CA GLU A 167 1.51 -10.89 -27.32
C GLU A 167 0.82 -11.07 -28.70
N GLY A 168 -0.19 -11.94 -28.79
CA GLY A 168 -1.01 -12.12 -29.98
C GLY A 168 -2.20 -11.16 -30.11
N GLY A 169 -2.44 -10.32 -29.10
CA GLY A 169 -3.62 -9.45 -28.97
C GLY A 169 -4.87 -10.15 -28.42
N ASP A 170 -4.78 -11.44 -28.07
CA ASP A 170 -5.88 -12.19 -27.46
C ASP A 170 -6.00 -11.84 -25.97
N GLU A 171 -7.23 -11.73 -25.47
CA GLU A 171 -7.51 -11.54 -24.04
C GLU A 171 -7.20 -12.83 -23.26
N ALA A 172 -6.48 -12.70 -22.14
CA ALA A 172 -6.16 -13.79 -21.22
C ALA A 172 -6.99 -13.68 -19.95
N GLN A 173 -7.56 -14.82 -19.53
CA GLN A 173 -8.21 -14.92 -18.24
C GLN A 173 -7.16 -15.13 -17.14
N VAL A 174 -7.08 -14.17 -16.22
CA VAL A 174 -6.17 -14.18 -15.08
C VAL A 174 -6.97 -14.21 -13.79
N ASP A 175 -6.75 -15.25 -12.99
CA ASP A 175 -7.44 -15.46 -11.72
C ASP A 175 -6.62 -14.95 -10.54
N ARG A 176 -7.27 -14.84 -9.38
CA ARG A 176 -6.66 -14.56 -8.09
C ARG A 176 -6.85 -15.76 -7.13
N PRO A 177 -5.93 -15.99 -6.19
CA PRO A 177 -6.04 -17.04 -5.19
C PRO A 177 -7.21 -16.76 -4.23
N GLY A 178 -8.33 -17.45 -4.47
CA GLY A 178 -9.58 -17.14 -3.79
C GLY A 178 -10.13 -15.77 -4.21
N ASN A 179 -11.38 -15.48 -3.91
CA ASN A 179 -11.93 -14.13 -4.10
C ASN A 179 -11.46 -13.17 -3.00
N ALA A 180 -10.23 -13.37 -2.49
CA ALA A 180 -9.68 -12.67 -1.34
C ALA A 180 -8.61 -11.65 -1.79
N PRO A 181 -8.33 -10.63 -0.96
CA PRO A 181 -7.21 -9.73 -1.16
C PRO A 181 -5.87 -10.48 -1.29
N LEU A 182 -4.94 -9.94 -2.08
CA LEU A 182 -3.61 -10.52 -2.24
C LEU A 182 -2.76 -10.18 -1.03
N THR A 183 -2.33 -11.20 -0.29
CA THR A 183 -1.66 -11.03 1.00
C THR A 183 -0.14 -11.10 0.89
N PHE A 184 0.51 -10.12 1.51
CA PHE A 184 1.96 -10.01 1.65
C PHE A 184 2.33 -10.12 3.14
N ASN A 185 2.78 -11.29 3.55
CA ASN A 185 3.16 -11.59 4.93
C ASN A 185 4.60 -11.11 5.21
N ALA A 186 4.76 -9.80 5.41
CA ALA A 186 6.02 -9.21 5.84
C ALA A 186 5.77 -8.21 6.96
N GLU A 187 6.59 -8.30 8.01
CA GLU A 187 6.56 -7.35 9.12
C GLU A 187 7.30 -6.06 8.74
N PHE A 188 6.71 -4.92 9.03
CA PHE A 188 7.30 -3.60 8.80
C PHE A 188 6.84 -2.61 9.87
N ASP A 189 7.65 -1.57 10.10
CA ASP A 189 7.32 -0.52 11.06
C ASP A 189 6.89 0.76 10.34
N VAL A 190 5.81 1.39 10.79
CA VAL A 190 5.58 2.81 10.49
C VAL A 190 6.19 3.62 11.62
N ARG A 191 7.08 4.57 11.28
CA ARG A 191 7.83 5.38 12.25
C ARG A 191 7.63 6.87 12.01
N GLU A 192 7.75 7.66 13.07
CA GLU A 192 7.73 9.12 12.97
C GLU A 192 8.85 9.62 12.05
N ASN A 193 8.57 10.67 11.28
CA ASN A 193 9.55 11.32 10.41
C ASN A 193 10.29 10.35 9.47
N THR A 194 9.64 9.24 9.12
CA THR A 194 10.16 8.21 8.24
C THR A 194 9.09 7.85 7.24
N ARG A 195 9.47 7.85 5.96
CA ARG A 195 8.67 7.27 4.89
C ARG A 195 9.07 5.80 4.74
N THR A 196 8.15 4.92 5.07
CA THR A 196 8.29 3.48 4.88
C THR A 196 7.78 3.14 3.49
N VAL A 197 8.61 2.55 2.65
CA VAL A 197 8.25 2.11 1.30
C VAL A 197 8.08 0.60 1.33
N PHE A 198 6.87 0.11 1.10
CA PHE A 198 6.56 -1.31 1.00
C PHE A 198 6.34 -1.65 -0.47
N THR A 199 7.24 -2.43 -1.06
CA THR A 199 7.13 -2.88 -2.45
C THR A 199 6.55 -4.29 -2.49
N ALA A 200 5.38 -4.42 -3.10
CA ALA A 200 4.66 -5.67 -3.27
C ALA A 200 4.91 -6.26 -4.67
N ASP A 201 5.43 -7.49 -4.71
CA ASP A 201 5.81 -8.16 -5.95
C ASP A 201 4.78 -9.23 -6.38
N PHE A 202 4.46 -9.25 -7.67
CA PHE A 202 3.51 -10.18 -8.27
C PHE A 202 4.16 -11.05 -9.33
N ALA A 203 3.54 -12.20 -9.60
CA ALA A 203 3.89 -13.02 -10.74
C ALA A 203 2.64 -13.68 -11.32
N PRO A 204 2.37 -13.54 -12.63
CA PRO A 204 1.43 -14.41 -13.30
C PRO A 204 2.04 -15.80 -13.48
N VAL A 205 1.27 -16.84 -13.15
CA VAL A 205 1.67 -18.24 -13.34
C VAL A 205 0.67 -18.93 -14.26
N ARG A 206 1.17 -19.51 -15.35
CA ARG A 206 0.37 -20.20 -16.35
C ARG A 206 -0.18 -21.52 -15.81
N ARG A 207 -1.46 -21.76 -16.05
CA ARG A 207 -2.19 -23.00 -15.71
C ARG A 207 -2.39 -23.85 -16.97
N GLY A 208 -2.67 -25.15 -16.77
CA GLY A 208 -2.75 -26.14 -17.86
C GLY A 208 -3.89 -25.96 -18.88
N ASN A 209 -4.80 -24.99 -18.67
CA ASN A 209 -5.91 -24.68 -19.57
C ASN A 209 -5.75 -23.33 -20.30
N GLY A 210 -4.55 -22.73 -20.27
CA GLY A 210 -4.29 -21.43 -20.89
C GLY A 210 -4.79 -20.23 -20.08
N ARG A 211 -5.25 -20.46 -18.84
CA ARG A 211 -5.49 -19.40 -17.85
C ARG A 211 -4.21 -19.10 -17.08
N TYR A 212 -4.20 -17.96 -16.41
CA TYR A 212 -3.13 -17.58 -15.52
C TYR A 212 -3.67 -17.38 -14.11
N LEU A 213 -2.81 -17.54 -13.11
CA LEU A 213 -3.10 -17.22 -11.72
C LEU A 213 -2.11 -16.14 -11.29
N LEU A 214 -2.61 -14.96 -10.96
CA LEU A 214 -1.80 -13.89 -10.38
C LEU A 214 -1.53 -14.22 -8.90
N ARG A 215 -0.25 -14.30 -8.53
CA ARG A 215 0.15 -14.64 -7.16
C ARG A 215 1.08 -13.57 -6.58
N PRO A 216 0.97 -13.29 -5.27
CA PRO A 216 2.01 -12.54 -4.58
C PRO A 216 3.28 -13.40 -4.49
N VAL A 217 4.43 -12.75 -4.60
CA VAL A 217 5.76 -13.37 -4.51
C VAL A 217 6.36 -13.06 -3.13
N PRO A 218 6.38 -14.02 -2.19
CA PRO A 218 6.82 -13.74 -0.82
C PRO A 218 8.27 -13.27 -0.72
N SER A 219 9.14 -13.77 -1.60
CA SER A 219 10.56 -13.38 -1.64
C SER A 219 10.83 -12.05 -2.34
N GLY A 220 9.82 -11.48 -3.00
CA GLY A 220 9.90 -10.21 -3.73
C GLY A 220 9.38 -9.02 -2.91
N ILE A 221 9.00 -9.25 -1.65
CA ILE A 221 8.61 -8.15 -0.77
C ILE A 221 9.85 -7.40 -0.32
N GLU A 222 9.90 -6.10 -0.60
CA GLU A 222 10.98 -5.20 -0.17
C GLU A 222 10.40 -4.09 0.73
N VAL A 223 11.12 -3.77 1.81
CA VAL A 223 10.73 -2.71 2.75
C VAL A 223 11.91 -1.79 2.99
N ASP A 224 11.77 -0.54 2.55
CA ASP A 224 12.77 0.50 2.68
C ASP A 224 12.32 1.61 3.64
N TYR A 225 13.27 2.23 4.32
CA TYR A 225 13.02 3.31 5.27
C TYR A 225 13.78 4.55 4.83
N VAL A 226 13.05 5.61 4.52
CA VAL A 226 13.61 6.90 4.09
C VAL A 226 13.32 7.93 5.16
N GLU A 227 14.36 8.44 5.82
CA GLU A 227 14.21 9.51 6.81
C GLU A 227 13.74 10.80 6.12
N THR A 228 12.57 11.30 6.54
CA THR A 228 12.09 12.61 6.10
C THR A 228 12.70 13.66 7.01
N ASN A 229 13.96 13.98 6.77
CA ASN A 229 14.63 15.07 7.50
C ASN A 229 13.86 16.37 7.24
N GLY A 230 13.15 16.88 8.26
CA GLY A 230 12.71 18.27 8.29
C GLY A 230 13.94 19.14 8.17
N GLY A 231 14.12 19.77 7.01
CA GLY A 231 15.38 20.40 6.64
C GLY A 231 15.78 21.53 7.59
N GLU A 232 16.68 21.24 8.51
CA GLU A 232 17.53 22.22 9.18
C GLU A 232 18.94 21.63 9.29
N SER A 233 19.69 21.74 8.19
CA SER A 233 21.15 21.79 8.28
C SER A 233 21.53 23.25 8.53
N ASP A 234 21.56 23.62 9.80
CA ASP A 234 22.36 24.74 10.28
C ASP A 234 23.84 24.44 10.01
N ASP A 235 24.38 24.97 8.93
CA ASP A 235 25.81 25.26 8.87
C ASP A 235 26.02 26.76 8.94
N ASN A 236 26.20 27.19 10.19
CA ASN A 236 26.80 28.43 10.61
C ASN A 236 28.10 28.72 9.84
N ASN A 237 28.15 29.84 9.13
CA ASN A 237 29.40 30.60 9.00
C ASN A 237 29.13 32.04 9.42
N GLU A 238 29.09 32.25 10.74
CA GLU A 238 29.17 33.59 11.34
C GLU A 238 30.56 34.20 11.08
N SER A 239 30.52 35.33 10.37
CA SER A 239 31.22 36.59 10.69
C SER A 239 32.74 36.61 10.93
N ALA A 240 33.47 37.23 10.00
CA ALA A 240 34.23 38.48 10.24
C ALA A 240 35.10 38.84 9.03
N ASP A 241 34.86 39.99 8.40
CA ASP A 241 35.87 41.05 8.23
C ASP A 241 35.23 42.33 7.67
N GLU A 242 34.83 43.23 8.57
CA GLU A 242 34.95 44.67 8.30
C GLU A 242 36.43 45.02 8.51
N THR A 243 37.16 45.44 7.47
CA THR A 243 38.01 46.65 7.49
C THR A 243 38.63 46.97 6.12
N GLY A 244 38.46 48.22 5.65
CA GLY A 244 39.42 48.90 4.76
C GLY A 244 38.93 49.30 3.38
#